data_AF-A0A669R369-F1
#
_entry.id   AF-A0A669R369-F1
#
_cell.length_a   1.000
_cell.length_b   1.000
_cell.length_c   1.000
_cell.angle_alpha   90.00
_cell.angle_beta   90.00
_cell.angle_gamma   90.00
#
_symmetry.space_group_name_H-M   'P 1'
#
loop_
_entity.id
_entity.type
_entity.pdbx_description
1 polymer ?
#
loop_
_entity_poly.entity_id
_entity_poly.type
_entity_poly.pdbx_seq_one_letter_code
_entity_poly.pdbx_strand_id
1 'polypeptide(L)'
;MAAVRVEEVLAAAAQEQHRPRSVQVEKELELEFDLGNLLALDPNPPPAAALRGAGPRRESQLRALARDNAQLLAARLWELPAERADGAAGPLVARLPEPAFRLPREKPPPRPRPPTRWEQFARLKGIRRRKRTSLVWDEQAKEWRRRWGYRRAGGDPARAWLAEVPAGADPEEDQLAKLRRAKRERVARNELNRLRNLARAHRSAAAAPLHPTGHQSRQELGLVARVARVSTASLGRFQPRLPKEPAEPPSRDGGKKRRFGPLLGDLAAERGRQLELLRGMSSKKPALDITRAVNKQLREEDAEAAAAKGKKRAQRGKRGRRQQQRPGKRSGGGGKKGGAARRQQQRPAGGGGRRKKA
;
A
#
# COMPACT_ATOMS: atom_id res chain seq x y z
N MET A 1 -69.27 51.61 -11.69
CA MET A 1 -69.73 50.27 -11.26
C MET A 1 -68.80 49.13 -11.72
N ALA A 2 -68.16 49.17 -12.90
CA ALA A 2 -67.30 48.07 -13.37
C ALA A 2 -65.86 48.06 -12.79
N ALA A 3 -65.26 49.22 -12.51
CA ALA A 3 -63.90 49.33 -12.00
C ALA A 3 -63.72 48.72 -10.59
N VAL A 4 -64.71 48.92 -9.71
CA VAL A 4 -64.70 48.40 -8.32
C VAL A 4 -64.63 46.87 -8.29
N ARG A 5 -65.29 46.19 -9.24
CA ARG A 5 -65.26 44.73 -9.34
C ARG A 5 -63.91 44.16 -9.81
N VAL A 6 -63.12 44.93 -10.57
CA VAL A 6 -61.79 44.50 -11.02
C VAL A 6 -60.79 44.58 -9.88
N GLU A 7 -60.86 45.64 -9.06
CA GLU A 7 -60.04 45.80 -7.86
C GLU A 7 -60.32 44.70 -6.82
N GLU A 8 -61.58 44.34 -6.61
CA GLU A 8 -61.98 43.23 -5.73
C GLU A 8 -61.42 41.88 -6.22
N VAL A 9 -61.45 41.61 -7.53
CA VAL A 9 -60.91 40.37 -8.11
C VAL A 9 -59.38 40.33 -7.99
N LEU A 10 -58.69 41.46 -8.18
CA LEU A 10 -57.24 41.56 -8.00
C LEU A 10 -56.83 41.42 -6.53
N ALA A 11 -57.61 41.99 -5.61
CA ALA A 11 -57.41 41.84 -4.18
C ALA A 11 -57.64 40.39 -3.71
N ALA A 12 -58.67 39.72 -4.24
CA ALA A 12 -58.92 38.31 -3.98
C ALA A 12 -57.80 37.42 -4.54
N ALA A 13 -57.32 37.69 -5.77
CA ALA A 13 -56.19 36.96 -6.35
C ALA A 13 -54.89 37.19 -5.57
N ALA A 14 -54.65 38.40 -5.06
CA ALA A 14 -53.52 38.69 -4.17
C ALA A 14 -53.64 37.93 -2.85
N GLN A 15 -54.83 37.92 -2.24
CA GLN A 15 -55.09 37.14 -1.01
C GLN A 15 -54.92 35.63 -1.23
N GLU A 16 -55.34 35.10 -2.38
CA GLU A 16 -55.09 33.70 -2.76
C GLU A 16 -53.61 33.40 -2.98
N GLN A 17 -52.84 34.34 -3.57
CA GLN A 17 -51.39 34.20 -3.71
C GLN A 17 -50.66 34.19 -2.36
N HIS A 18 -51.21 34.90 -1.36
CA HIS A 18 -50.68 34.92 0.00
C HIS A 18 -51.19 33.76 0.87
N ARG A 19 -52.17 32.97 0.39
CA ARG A 19 -52.67 31.81 1.13
C ARG A 19 -51.58 30.73 1.14
N PRO A 20 -51.15 30.25 2.32
CA PRO A 20 -50.16 29.18 2.38
C PRO A 20 -50.72 27.94 1.68
N ARG A 21 -49.95 27.38 0.75
CA ARG A 21 -50.28 26.10 0.11
C ARG A 21 -50.24 24.99 1.17
N SER A 22 -51.01 23.93 0.96
CA SER A 22 -50.98 22.78 1.86
C SER A 22 -49.56 22.20 1.94
N VAL A 23 -49.08 22.04 3.18
CA VAL A 23 -47.74 21.53 3.51
C VAL A 23 -47.79 20.04 3.85
N GLN A 24 -48.97 19.56 4.26
CA GLN A 24 -49.21 18.17 4.61
C GLN A 24 -49.24 17.29 3.36
N VAL A 25 -48.52 16.18 3.44
CA VAL A 25 -48.42 15.16 2.40
C VAL A 25 -48.73 13.83 3.07
N GLU A 26 -49.83 13.19 2.67
CA GLU A 26 -50.22 11.88 3.16
C GLU A 26 -49.74 10.81 2.19
N LYS A 27 -49.16 9.73 2.74
CA LYS A 27 -48.70 8.56 1.99
C LYS A 27 -49.15 7.30 2.71
N GLU A 28 -49.32 6.22 1.94
CA GLU A 28 -49.76 4.93 2.47
C GLU A 28 -48.74 4.35 3.47
N LEU A 29 -47.45 4.41 3.12
CA LEU A 29 -46.34 4.05 4.00
C LEU A 29 -45.53 5.29 4.37
N GLU A 30 -45.11 5.33 5.64
CA GLU A 30 -44.19 6.35 6.13
C GLU A 30 -42.80 6.19 5.51
N LEU A 31 -42.10 7.32 5.37
CA LEU A 31 -40.73 7.35 4.85
C LEU A 31 -39.73 7.02 5.97
N GLU A 32 -38.65 6.33 5.61
CA GLU A 32 -37.49 6.17 6.50
C GLU A 32 -36.54 7.36 6.31
N PHE A 33 -36.10 7.97 7.41
CA PHE A 33 -35.25 9.16 7.37
C PHE A 33 -33.85 8.90 7.94
N ASP A 34 -32.82 9.35 7.22
CA ASP A 34 -31.45 9.50 7.71
C ASP A 34 -31.07 10.98 7.64
N LEU A 35 -31.45 11.73 8.66
CA LEU A 35 -31.25 13.19 8.73
C LEU A 35 -29.75 13.56 8.75
N GLY A 36 -28.87 12.67 9.23
CA GLY A 36 -27.43 12.89 9.22
C GLY A 36 -26.84 12.95 7.80
N ASN A 37 -27.45 12.22 6.86
CA ASN A 37 -27.10 12.24 5.44
C ASN A 37 -28.12 13.04 4.58
N LEU A 38 -29.08 13.73 5.21
CA LEU A 38 -30.18 14.43 4.53
C LEU A 38 -30.93 13.53 3.53
N LEU A 39 -31.16 12.28 3.92
CA LEU A 39 -31.69 11.23 3.06
C LEU A 39 -33.08 10.80 3.55
N ALA A 40 -33.99 10.61 2.60
CA ALA A 40 -35.32 10.04 2.83
C ALA A 40 -35.54 8.88 1.86
N LEU A 41 -35.89 7.71 2.39
CA LEU A 41 -36.21 6.52 1.63
C LEU A 41 -37.72 6.35 1.59
N ASP A 42 -38.26 6.29 0.39
CA ASP A 42 -39.67 6.08 0.13
C ASP A 42 -39.91 4.61 -0.23
N PRO A 43 -40.49 3.79 0.66
CA PRO A 43 -40.78 2.39 0.38
C PRO A 43 -42.02 2.22 -0.51
N ASN A 44 -42.80 3.28 -0.75
CA ASN A 44 -44.01 3.21 -1.55
C ASN A 44 -43.68 2.86 -3.01
N PRO A 45 -44.41 1.92 -3.65
CA PRO A 45 -44.16 1.57 -5.03
C PRO A 45 -44.48 2.76 -5.95
N PRO A 46 -43.57 3.13 -6.88
CA PRO A 46 -43.85 4.21 -7.80
C PRO A 46 -44.93 3.79 -8.81
N PRO A 47 -45.72 4.73 -9.37
CA PRO A 47 -46.78 4.43 -10.31
C PRO A 47 -46.21 3.91 -11.65
N ALA A 48 -45.94 2.61 -11.70
CA ALA A 48 -45.18 1.96 -12.77
C ALA A 48 -45.78 2.17 -14.17
N ALA A 49 -47.11 2.19 -14.27
CA ALA A 49 -47.79 2.43 -15.55
C ALA A 49 -47.57 3.86 -16.09
N ALA A 50 -47.43 4.81 -15.18
CA ALA A 50 -47.36 6.23 -15.48
C ALA A 50 -45.92 6.68 -15.79
N LEU A 51 -44.93 5.92 -15.30
CA LEU A 51 -43.50 6.10 -15.56
C LEU A 51 -42.97 5.39 -16.82
N ARG A 52 -43.83 4.67 -17.57
CA ARG A 52 -43.44 4.02 -18.83
C ARG A 52 -43.33 5.03 -19.97
N GLY A 53 -42.19 5.03 -20.67
CA GLY A 53 -41.92 5.89 -21.82
C GLY A 53 -41.12 7.16 -21.48
N ALA A 54 -40.57 7.82 -22.52
CA ALA A 54 -39.91 9.11 -22.38
C ALA A 54 -40.86 10.23 -22.81
N GLY A 55 -41.18 11.16 -21.92
CA GLY A 55 -42.07 12.28 -22.22
C GLY A 55 -42.36 13.20 -21.03
N PRO A 56 -42.98 14.37 -21.28
CA PRO A 56 -43.22 15.41 -20.27
C PRO A 56 -44.12 14.94 -19.11
N ARG A 57 -45.00 13.95 -19.36
CA ARG A 57 -45.87 13.34 -18.34
C ARG A 57 -45.10 12.54 -17.28
N ARG A 58 -43.96 11.93 -17.66
CA ARG A 58 -43.09 11.21 -16.73
C ARG A 58 -42.36 12.18 -15.82
N GLU A 59 -41.78 13.22 -16.40
CA GLU A 59 -41.05 14.27 -15.66
C GLU A 59 -41.96 14.98 -14.66
N SER A 60 -43.21 15.28 -15.03
CA SER A 60 -44.16 15.91 -14.11
C SER A 60 -44.50 15.01 -12.92
N GLN A 61 -44.59 13.70 -13.12
CA GLN A 61 -44.84 12.73 -12.04
C GLN A 61 -43.63 12.52 -11.14
N LEU A 62 -42.43 12.39 -11.71
CA LEU A 62 -41.19 12.31 -10.93
C LEU A 62 -41.00 13.58 -10.10
N ARG A 63 -41.31 14.75 -10.67
CA ARG A 63 -41.27 16.03 -9.95
C ARG A 63 -42.31 16.09 -8.84
N ALA A 64 -43.53 15.59 -9.06
CA ALA A 64 -44.56 15.53 -8.02
C ALA A 64 -44.11 14.62 -6.85
N LEU A 65 -43.63 13.40 -7.14
CA LEU A 65 -43.10 12.48 -6.14
C LEU A 65 -41.90 13.07 -5.37
N ALA A 66 -40.97 13.69 -6.09
CA ALA A 66 -39.81 14.34 -5.47
C ALA A 66 -40.21 15.53 -4.59
N ARG A 67 -41.20 16.34 -5.02
CA ARG A 67 -41.76 17.42 -4.21
C ARG A 67 -42.33 16.90 -2.90
N ASP A 68 -43.12 15.84 -2.96
CA ASP A 68 -43.76 15.22 -1.81
C ASP A 68 -42.73 14.68 -0.81
N ASN A 69 -41.73 13.94 -1.30
CA ASN A 69 -40.64 13.41 -0.48
C ASN A 69 -39.77 14.50 0.13
N ALA A 70 -39.43 15.53 -0.65
CA ALA A 70 -38.65 16.66 -0.17
C ALA A 70 -39.42 17.47 0.88
N GLN A 71 -40.74 17.61 0.74
CA GLN A 71 -41.57 18.32 1.71
C GLN A 71 -41.58 17.61 3.07
N LEU A 72 -41.70 16.28 3.08
CA LEU A 72 -41.63 15.48 4.30
C LEU A 72 -40.23 15.54 4.94
N LEU A 73 -39.17 15.44 4.14
CA LEU A 73 -37.79 15.57 4.63
C LEU A 73 -37.55 16.96 5.24
N ALA A 74 -37.99 18.03 4.57
CA ALA A 74 -37.86 19.39 5.08
C ALA A 74 -38.63 19.56 6.39
N ALA A 75 -39.85 19.03 6.50
CA ALA A 75 -40.63 19.07 7.74
C ALA A 75 -39.84 18.44 8.91
N ARG A 76 -39.26 17.25 8.71
CA ARG A 76 -38.41 16.60 9.72
C ARG A 76 -37.16 17.38 10.08
N LEU A 77 -36.56 18.10 9.13
CA LEU A 77 -35.40 18.96 9.40
C LEU A 77 -35.78 20.20 10.24
N TRP A 78 -36.95 20.77 10.00
CA TRP A 78 -37.45 21.92 10.77
C TRP A 78 -37.92 21.54 12.18
N GLU A 79 -38.23 20.27 12.44
CA GLU A 79 -38.50 19.73 13.78
C GLU A 79 -37.24 19.65 14.66
N LEU A 80 -36.03 19.70 14.08
CA LEU A 80 -34.77 19.57 14.83
C LEU A 80 -34.49 20.82 15.70
N PRO A 81 -33.82 20.64 16.85
CA PRO A 81 -33.43 21.77 17.69
C PRO A 81 -32.46 22.67 16.94
N ALA A 82 -32.87 23.93 16.78
CA ALA A 82 -32.10 24.95 16.09
C ALA A 82 -31.48 25.96 17.08
N GLU A 83 -30.19 26.20 16.94
CA GLU A 83 -29.41 27.16 17.72
C GLU A 83 -28.88 28.26 16.81
N ARG A 84 -28.62 29.45 17.36
CA ARG A 84 -27.91 30.50 16.62
C ARG A 84 -26.41 30.38 16.87
N ALA A 85 -25.64 30.13 15.82
CA ALA A 85 -24.22 29.77 15.94
C ALA A 85 -23.33 30.90 16.51
N ASP A 86 -23.70 32.17 16.27
CA ASP A 86 -22.94 33.36 16.70
C ASP A 86 -23.75 34.29 17.63
N GLY A 87 -24.57 33.69 18.52
CA GLY A 87 -25.44 34.46 19.42
C GLY A 87 -26.62 35.13 18.69
N ALA A 88 -27.09 36.29 19.17
CA ALA A 88 -28.34 36.91 18.68
C ALA A 88 -28.32 37.29 17.18
N ALA A 89 -27.15 37.62 16.63
CA ALA A 89 -26.99 38.03 15.23
C ALA A 89 -26.57 36.88 14.29
N GLY A 90 -26.32 35.68 14.81
CA GLY A 90 -25.86 34.54 14.03
C GLY A 90 -26.96 33.87 13.19
N PRO A 91 -26.58 33.09 12.17
CA PRO A 91 -27.51 32.29 11.39
C PRO A 91 -28.13 31.19 12.26
N LEU A 92 -29.38 30.82 11.95
CA LEU A 92 -30.07 29.70 12.57
C LEU A 92 -29.51 28.39 12.01
N VAL A 93 -28.96 27.54 12.88
CA VAL A 93 -28.31 26.28 12.52
C VAL A 93 -28.94 25.16 13.33
N ALA A 94 -29.39 24.10 12.67
CA ALA A 94 -29.86 22.87 13.32
C ALA A 94 -28.69 21.90 13.50
N ARG A 95 -28.62 21.23 14.66
CA ARG A 95 -27.65 20.14 14.88
C ARG A 95 -28.21 18.84 14.32
N LEU A 96 -27.60 18.32 13.25
CA LEU A 96 -28.00 17.05 12.65
C LEU A 96 -27.54 15.87 13.52
N PRO A 97 -28.33 14.78 13.59
CA PRO A 97 -27.93 13.57 14.30
C PRO A 97 -26.79 12.84 13.56
N GLU A 98 -26.17 11.87 14.23
CA GLU A 98 -25.17 11.01 13.58
C GLU A 98 -25.82 10.23 12.41
N PRO A 99 -25.13 10.10 11.26
CA PRO A 99 -25.64 9.35 10.12
C PRO A 99 -25.95 7.89 10.46
N ALA A 100 -27.17 7.45 10.17
CA ALA A 100 -27.60 6.07 10.41
C ALA A 100 -27.00 5.12 9.36
N PHE A 101 -26.91 5.56 8.10
CA PHE A 101 -26.38 4.74 7.02
C PHE A 101 -24.86 4.58 7.12
N ARG A 102 -24.41 3.35 7.38
CA ARG A 102 -22.98 3.02 7.54
C ARG A 102 -22.30 2.89 6.18
N LEU A 103 -21.55 3.93 5.80
CA LEU A 103 -20.74 3.92 4.58
C LEU A 103 -19.37 3.25 4.81
N PRO A 104 -18.84 2.50 3.83
CA PRO A 104 -17.49 1.95 3.90
C PRO A 104 -16.45 3.08 3.88
N ARG A 105 -15.40 2.93 4.69
CA ARG A 105 -14.29 3.90 4.73
C ARG A 105 -13.44 3.80 3.47
N GLU A 106 -13.01 4.95 2.94
CA GLU A 106 -12.03 5.02 1.84
C GLU A 106 -10.69 4.39 2.25
N LYS A 107 -10.23 4.68 3.48
CA LYS A 107 -8.93 4.25 4.01
C LYS A 107 -9.11 3.33 5.22
N PRO A 108 -8.26 2.29 5.34
CA PRO A 108 -8.24 1.46 6.52
C PRO A 108 -7.92 2.30 7.76
N PRO A 109 -8.39 1.88 8.95
CA PRO A 109 -8.02 2.56 10.18
C PRO A 109 -6.50 2.59 10.36
N PRO A 110 -5.95 3.68 10.93
CA PRO A 110 -4.51 3.80 11.13
C PRO A 110 -4.03 2.65 12.01
N ARG A 111 -3.06 1.87 11.51
CA ARG A 111 -2.49 0.75 12.26
C ARG A 111 -1.77 1.30 13.50
N PRO A 112 -1.86 0.62 14.66
CA PRO A 112 -1.10 1.00 15.84
C PRO A 112 0.39 1.00 15.51
N ARG A 113 1.11 2.01 15.99
CA ARG A 113 2.55 2.13 15.73
C ARG A 113 3.27 0.96 16.41
N PRO A 114 4.13 0.22 15.70
CA PRO A 114 4.89 -0.86 16.31
C PRO A 114 5.85 -0.27 17.37
N PRO A 115 6.03 -0.94 18.52
CA PRO A 115 6.88 -0.44 19.58
C PRO A 115 8.35 -0.41 19.13
N THR A 116 9.03 0.70 19.41
CA THR A 116 10.46 0.86 19.17
C THR A 116 11.28 -0.08 20.07
N ARG A 117 12.53 -0.36 19.71
CA ARG A 117 13.42 -1.18 20.57
C ARG A 117 13.56 -0.63 21.99
N TRP A 118 13.59 0.70 22.13
CA TRP A 118 13.67 1.33 23.43
C TRP A 118 12.38 1.13 24.23
N GLU A 119 11.21 1.22 23.61
CA GLU A 119 9.93 0.95 24.28
C GLU A 119 9.79 -0.52 24.67
N GLN A 120 10.24 -1.45 23.82
CA GLN A 120 10.32 -2.87 24.15
C GLN A 120 11.22 -3.09 25.37
N PHE A 121 12.42 -2.48 25.39
CA PHE A 121 13.33 -2.54 26.52
C PHE A 121 12.74 -1.90 27.78
N ALA A 122 12.14 -0.72 27.67
CA ALA A 122 11.52 -0.01 28.78
C ALA A 122 10.36 -0.81 29.38
N ARG A 123 9.55 -1.49 28.54
CA ARG A 123 8.50 -2.40 28.99
C ARG A 123 9.08 -3.61 29.73
N LEU A 124 10.12 -4.25 29.20
CA LEU A 124 10.79 -5.39 29.84
C LEU A 124 11.43 -5.02 31.18
N LYS A 125 11.96 -3.80 31.31
CA LYS A 125 12.58 -3.30 32.54
C LYS A 125 11.63 -2.56 33.46
N GLY A 126 10.35 -2.44 33.11
CA GLY A 126 9.37 -1.68 33.90
C GLY A 126 9.67 -0.18 34.03
N ILE A 127 10.46 0.39 33.11
CA ILE A 127 10.84 1.80 33.13
C ILE A 127 9.62 2.64 32.74
N ARG A 128 9.03 3.33 33.73
CA ARG A 128 7.89 4.23 33.51
C ARG A 128 8.35 5.60 33.00
N ARG A 129 7.70 6.10 31.95
CA ARG A 129 7.96 7.44 31.41
C ARG A 129 7.44 8.50 32.40
N ARG A 130 8.33 9.32 32.96
CA ARG A 130 7.96 10.47 33.80
C ARG A 130 7.94 11.76 32.97
N LYS A 131 6.97 12.65 33.24
CA LYS A 131 6.94 13.99 32.65
C LYS A 131 8.13 14.79 33.21
N ARG A 132 8.95 15.35 32.33
CA ARG A 132 10.07 16.25 32.70
C ARG A 132 9.66 17.68 32.39
N THR A 133 9.93 18.61 33.29
CA THR A 133 9.69 20.04 33.08
C THR A 133 10.69 20.61 32.06
N SER A 134 10.22 21.61 31.31
CA SER A 134 11.05 22.36 30.36
C SER A 134 12.07 23.25 31.07
N LEU A 135 11.69 23.82 32.22
CA LEU A 135 12.53 24.69 33.03
C LEU A 135 13.28 23.90 34.10
N VAL A 136 14.53 24.28 34.32
CA VAL A 136 15.45 23.76 35.33
C VAL A 136 16.14 24.96 35.97
N TRP A 137 16.21 24.96 37.29
CA TRP A 137 16.95 25.98 38.03
C TRP A 137 18.43 25.88 37.71
N ASP A 138 19.03 26.99 37.27
CA ASP A 138 20.47 27.09 37.01
C ASP A 138 21.12 27.77 38.22
N GLU A 139 21.91 27.02 38.99
CA GLU A 139 22.55 27.52 40.22
C GLU A 139 23.55 28.65 39.95
N GLN A 140 24.22 28.64 38.80
CA GLN A 140 25.21 29.66 38.43
C GLN A 140 24.55 30.99 38.08
N ALA A 141 23.41 30.92 37.39
CA ALA A 141 22.65 32.09 36.97
C ALA A 141 21.58 32.54 37.97
N LYS A 142 21.25 31.71 38.97
CA LYS A 142 20.13 31.89 39.91
C LYS A 142 18.81 32.18 39.19
N GLU A 143 18.57 31.52 38.06
CA GLU A 143 17.41 31.72 37.19
C GLU A 143 16.83 30.38 36.72
N TRP A 144 15.52 30.35 36.48
CA TRP A 144 14.88 29.24 35.79
C TRP A 144 15.20 29.28 34.29
N ARG A 145 16.03 28.34 33.83
CA ARG A 145 16.45 28.25 32.43
C ARG A 145 15.90 27.02 31.76
N ARG A 146 15.81 27.05 30.43
CA ARG A 146 15.33 25.89 29.66
C ARG A 146 16.33 24.73 29.78
N ARG A 147 15.85 23.50 29.81
CA ARG A 147 16.69 22.28 29.85
C ARG A 147 17.52 22.09 28.58
N TRP A 148 17.03 22.58 27.46
CA TRP A 148 17.66 22.50 26.14
C TRP A 148 17.30 23.76 25.32
N GLY A 149 18.11 24.09 24.31
CA GLY A 149 17.90 25.26 23.45
C GLY A 149 18.74 26.48 23.84
N TYR A 150 18.27 27.68 23.47
CA TYR A 150 18.94 28.95 23.77
C TYR A 150 19.03 29.19 25.27
N ARG A 151 20.22 29.62 25.75
CA ARG A 151 20.53 29.84 27.18
C ARG A 151 20.08 28.69 28.08
N ARG A 152 20.33 27.45 27.66
CA ARG A 152 20.00 26.26 28.47
C ARG A 152 20.71 26.29 29.82
N ALA A 153 20.08 25.70 30.84
CA ALA A 153 20.68 25.52 32.16
C ALA A 153 22.04 24.81 32.05
N GLY A 154 23.07 25.38 32.68
CA GLY A 154 24.46 24.89 32.65
C GLY A 154 25.21 25.10 31.32
N GLY A 155 24.65 25.89 30.38
CA GLY A 155 25.31 26.26 29.13
C GLY A 155 25.57 25.11 28.16
N ASP A 156 26.22 25.42 27.02
CA ASP A 156 26.73 24.43 26.08
C ASP A 156 28.22 24.18 26.37
N PRO A 157 28.64 22.96 26.76
CA PRO A 157 30.03 22.68 27.12
C PRO A 157 31.00 22.90 25.93
N ALA A 158 30.50 22.78 24.69
CA ALA A 158 31.26 23.04 23.46
C ALA A 158 31.40 24.54 23.09
N ARG A 159 30.71 25.42 23.83
CA ARG A 159 30.74 26.88 23.72
C ARG A 159 31.27 27.52 25.01
N ALA A 160 31.75 26.73 25.97
CA ALA A 160 32.43 27.23 27.14
C ALA A 160 33.70 27.97 26.70
N TRP A 161 34.02 29.05 27.41
CA TRP A 161 35.22 29.86 27.15
C TRP A 161 36.50 29.16 27.64
N LEU A 162 36.36 28.20 28.55
CA LEU A 162 37.42 27.36 29.09
C LEU A 162 36.96 25.91 29.14
N ALA A 163 37.83 24.99 28.76
CA ALA A 163 37.64 23.55 28.93
C ALA A 163 38.84 22.99 29.69
N GLU A 164 38.58 22.34 30.82
CA GLU A 164 39.61 21.65 31.59
C GLU A 164 40.13 20.44 30.81
N VAL A 165 41.46 20.33 30.69
CA VAL A 165 42.12 19.18 30.06
C VAL A 165 42.28 18.09 31.12
N PRO A 166 41.69 16.89 30.94
CA PRO A 166 41.85 15.80 31.89
C PRO A 166 43.32 15.40 32.04
N ALA A 167 43.75 15.12 33.28
CA ALA A 167 45.11 14.64 33.54
C ALA A 167 45.35 13.31 32.81
N GLY A 168 46.20 13.33 31.78
CA GLY A 168 46.49 12.19 30.90
C GLY A 168 45.94 12.29 29.46
N ALA A 169 45.29 13.40 29.10
CA ALA A 169 44.98 13.72 27.71
C ALA A 169 46.19 14.38 27.00
N ASP A 170 46.31 14.16 25.69
CA ASP A 170 47.34 14.81 24.87
C ASP A 170 47.22 16.34 24.97
N PRO A 171 48.29 17.06 25.35
CA PRO A 171 48.27 18.52 25.47
C PRO A 171 47.93 19.26 24.17
N GLU A 172 48.23 18.63 23.03
CA GLU A 172 48.02 19.18 21.67
C GLU A 172 46.59 18.93 21.12
N GLU A 173 45.74 18.16 21.81
CA GLU A 173 44.38 17.87 21.33
C GLU A 173 43.37 18.95 21.75
N ASP A 174 42.71 19.59 20.77
CA ASP A 174 41.60 20.53 21.01
C ASP A 174 40.37 19.81 21.64
N GLN A 175 40.24 19.98 22.94
CA GLN A 175 39.15 19.38 23.73
C GLN A 175 37.76 19.92 23.32
N LEU A 176 37.64 21.18 22.87
CA LEU A 176 36.37 21.73 22.40
C LEU A 176 35.97 21.09 21.07
N ALA A 177 36.91 20.88 20.15
CA ALA A 177 36.67 20.15 18.91
C ALA A 177 36.22 18.71 19.18
N LYS A 178 36.85 18.02 20.14
CA LYS A 178 36.47 16.67 20.57
C LYS A 178 35.04 16.63 21.12
N LEU A 179 34.65 17.58 21.98
CA LEU A 179 33.28 17.70 22.49
C LEU A 179 32.26 17.95 21.38
N ARG A 180 32.62 18.77 20.37
CA ARG A 180 31.77 19.02 19.19
C ARG A 180 31.61 17.75 18.34
N ARG A 181 32.69 17.01 18.08
CA ARG A 181 32.67 15.73 17.36
C ARG A 181 31.81 14.70 18.10
N ALA A 182 32.02 14.52 19.40
CA ALA A 182 31.23 13.63 20.24
C ALA A 182 29.73 14.00 20.29
N LYS A 183 29.38 15.30 20.25
CA LYS A 183 27.98 15.74 20.12
C LYS A 183 27.41 15.35 18.75
N ARG A 184 28.14 15.60 17.65
CA ARG A 184 27.72 15.23 16.28
C ARG A 184 27.52 13.72 16.16
N GLU A 185 28.43 12.92 16.68
CA GLU A 185 28.34 11.46 16.68
C GLU A 185 27.13 10.94 17.47
N ARG A 186 26.85 11.51 18.65
CA ARG A 186 25.65 11.16 19.43
C ARG A 186 24.36 11.47 18.66
N VAL A 187 24.30 12.63 18.01
CA VAL A 187 23.15 13.01 17.16
C VAL A 187 23.01 12.08 15.97
N ALA A 188 24.11 11.80 15.26
CA ALA A 188 24.13 10.88 14.12
C ALA A 188 23.72 9.45 14.54
N ARG A 189 24.18 8.96 15.68
CA ARG A 189 23.80 7.66 16.25
C ARG A 189 22.31 7.61 16.59
N ASN A 190 21.74 8.70 17.11
CA ASN A 190 20.30 8.80 17.38
C ASN A 190 19.50 8.74 16.08
N GLU A 191 19.86 9.53 15.07
CA GLU A 191 19.16 9.52 13.79
C GLU A 191 19.28 8.16 13.08
N LEU A 192 20.46 7.54 13.12
CA LEU A 192 20.67 6.19 12.61
C LEU A 192 19.77 5.17 13.33
N ASN A 193 19.63 5.26 14.67
CA ASN A 193 18.71 4.40 15.42
C ASN A 193 17.24 4.67 15.08
N ARG A 194 16.85 5.93 14.87
CA ARG A 194 15.51 6.32 14.40
C ARG A 194 15.23 5.71 13.03
N LEU A 195 16.13 5.85 12.07
CA LEU A 195 16.02 5.26 10.73
C LEU A 195 15.95 3.73 10.80
N ARG A 196 16.72 3.09 11.69
CA ARG A 196 16.62 1.63 11.93
C ARG A 196 15.26 1.22 12.50
N ASN A 197 14.66 2.02 13.37
CA ASN A 197 13.33 1.74 13.92
C ASN A 197 12.24 1.94 12.86
N LEU A 198 12.31 3.01 12.07
CA LEU A 198 11.42 3.24 10.93
C LEU A 198 11.54 2.10 9.91
N ALA A 199 12.76 1.71 9.55
CA ALA A 199 12.98 0.59 8.65
C ALA A 199 12.38 -0.72 9.19
N ARG A 200 12.43 -0.99 10.50
CA ARG A 200 11.75 -2.17 11.09
C ARG A 200 10.23 -2.05 11.04
N ALA A 201 9.69 -0.85 11.26
CA ALA A 201 8.25 -0.58 11.15
C ALA A 201 7.75 -0.72 9.70
N HIS A 202 8.56 -0.34 8.71
CA HIS A 202 8.24 -0.49 7.30
C HIS A 202 8.51 -1.92 6.77
N ARG A 203 9.50 -2.64 7.31
CA ARG A 203 9.83 -4.03 6.90
C ARG A 203 8.74 -5.05 7.25
N SER A 204 7.81 -4.74 8.16
CA SER A 204 6.59 -5.55 8.30
C SER A 204 5.66 -5.45 7.06
N ALA A 205 6.01 -4.61 6.08
CA ALA A 205 5.43 -4.55 4.74
C ALA A 205 6.52 -4.80 3.67
N ALA A 206 6.78 -6.08 3.37
CA ALA A 206 7.16 -6.55 2.02
C ALA A 206 8.53 -6.17 1.38
N ALA A 207 9.64 -5.97 2.12
CA ALA A 207 10.96 -5.82 1.48
C ALA A 207 12.09 -6.62 2.13
N ALA A 208 12.81 -7.39 1.32
CA ALA A 208 13.97 -8.21 1.68
C ALA A 208 15.17 -7.36 2.15
N PRO A 209 16.03 -7.89 3.04
CA PRO A 209 17.07 -7.11 3.72
C PRO A 209 18.23 -6.80 2.77
N LEU A 210 18.44 -5.52 2.47
CA LEU A 210 19.71 -5.00 2.00
C LEU A 210 20.26 -4.11 3.12
N HIS A 211 21.26 -4.58 3.86
CA HIS A 211 21.87 -3.83 4.95
C HIS A 211 23.40 -3.84 4.82
N PRO A 212 24.10 -2.70 4.95
CA PRO A 212 25.54 -2.65 4.74
C PRO A 212 26.39 -3.06 5.96
N THR A 213 25.80 -3.45 7.09
CA THR A 213 26.57 -3.69 8.35
C THR A 213 26.23 -5.00 9.08
N GLY A 214 26.02 -6.09 8.34
CA GLY A 214 26.01 -7.46 8.88
C GLY A 214 26.69 -8.42 7.91
N HIS A 215 27.11 -9.61 8.38
CA HIS A 215 27.61 -10.68 7.51
C HIS A 215 26.55 -11.00 6.45
N GLN A 216 26.71 -10.44 5.26
CA GLN A 216 25.81 -10.68 4.15
C GLN A 216 26.06 -12.09 3.65
N SER A 217 25.01 -12.89 3.56
CA SER A 217 25.10 -14.17 2.88
C SER A 217 25.57 -13.95 1.44
N ARG A 218 26.23 -14.95 0.82
CA ARG A 218 26.68 -14.86 -0.58
C ARG A 218 25.55 -14.47 -1.54
N GLN A 219 24.31 -14.84 -1.21
CA GLN A 219 23.11 -14.51 -1.98
C GLN A 219 22.72 -13.04 -1.84
N GLU A 220 22.74 -12.49 -0.62
CA GLU A 220 22.51 -11.07 -0.36
C GLU A 220 23.58 -10.19 -1.01
N LEU A 221 24.86 -10.59 -0.95
CA LEU A 221 25.93 -9.88 -1.67
C LEU A 221 25.71 -9.87 -3.18
N GLY A 222 25.24 -10.99 -3.75
CA GLY A 222 24.87 -11.07 -5.16
C GLY A 222 23.69 -10.16 -5.52
N LEU A 223 22.70 -10.03 -4.62
CA LEU A 223 21.56 -9.12 -4.77
C LEU A 223 22.00 -7.65 -4.66
N VAL A 224 22.83 -7.30 -3.68
CA VAL A 224 23.41 -5.96 -3.51
C VAL A 224 24.19 -5.55 -4.75
N ALA A 225 25.04 -6.43 -5.27
CA ALA A 225 25.84 -6.15 -6.47
C ALA A 225 24.95 -5.88 -7.71
N ARG A 226 23.84 -6.62 -7.86
CA ARG A 226 22.85 -6.39 -8.93
C ARG A 226 22.14 -5.04 -8.77
N VAL A 227 21.66 -4.74 -7.56
CA VAL A 227 20.98 -3.47 -7.28
C VAL A 227 21.95 -2.30 -7.52
N ALA A 228 23.19 -2.40 -7.03
CA ALA A 228 24.22 -1.39 -7.23
C ALA A 228 24.50 -1.13 -8.71
N ARG A 229 24.55 -2.17 -9.56
CA ARG A 229 24.70 -2.04 -11.02
C ARG A 229 23.54 -1.30 -11.69
N VAL A 230 22.31 -1.65 -11.33
CA VAL A 230 21.11 -0.96 -11.84
C VAL A 230 21.12 0.50 -11.39
N SER A 231 21.53 0.77 -10.16
CA SER A 231 21.63 2.13 -9.62
C SER A 231 22.80 2.94 -10.18
N THR A 232 23.89 2.32 -10.63
CA THR A 232 25.01 3.00 -11.29
C THR A 232 24.77 3.27 -12.78
N ALA A 233 23.70 2.73 -13.37
CA ALA A 233 23.31 2.96 -14.77
C ALA A 233 22.71 4.36 -15.02
N SER A 234 23.22 5.39 -14.33
CA SER A 234 22.87 6.78 -14.62
C SER A 234 23.50 7.21 -15.95
N LEU A 235 22.71 7.88 -16.81
CA LEU A 235 23.16 8.47 -18.08
C LEU A 235 23.66 7.46 -19.14
N GLY A 236 23.19 6.21 -19.09
CA GLY A 236 23.49 5.22 -20.15
C GLY A 236 24.92 4.66 -20.12
N ARG A 237 25.71 4.98 -19.10
CA ARG A 237 27.03 4.38 -18.85
C ARG A 237 26.88 3.21 -17.88
N PHE A 238 27.11 2.00 -18.38
CA PHE A 238 27.01 0.77 -17.60
C PHE A 238 28.38 0.33 -17.10
N GLN A 239 28.47 -0.05 -15.82
CA GLN A 239 29.69 -0.63 -15.27
C GLN A 239 29.98 -2.00 -15.93
N PRO A 240 31.17 -2.22 -16.50
CA PRO A 240 31.51 -3.50 -17.13
C PRO A 240 31.52 -4.65 -16.13
N ARG A 241 31.26 -5.87 -16.62
CA ARG A 241 31.31 -7.09 -15.80
C ARG A 241 32.75 -7.45 -15.46
N LEU A 242 32.99 -7.86 -14.22
CA LEU A 242 34.30 -8.35 -13.81
C LEU A 242 34.56 -9.74 -14.44
N PRO A 243 35.81 -10.09 -14.82
CA PRO A 243 36.13 -11.28 -15.62
C PRO A 243 35.71 -12.64 -15.04
N LYS A 244 35.49 -12.74 -13.72
CA LYS A 244 35.13 -13.98 -13.01
C LYS A 244 33.75 -13.95 -12.38
N GLU A 245 32.93 -12.96 -12.73
CA GLU A 245 31.58 -12.88 -12.19
C GLU A 245 30.63 -13.83 -12.94
N PRO A 246 29.85 -14.68 -12.25
CA PRO A 246 28.91 -15.56 -12.91
C PRO A 246 27.91 -14.74 -13.74
N ALA A 247 27.69 -15.16 -14.99
CA ALA A 247 26.71 -14.51 -15.86
C ALA A 247 25.34 -14.45 -15.17
N GLU A 248 24.79 -13.25 -15.05
CA GLU A 248 23.50 -13.08 -14.39
C GLU A 248 22.41 -13.81 -15.18
N PRO A 249 21.61 -14.72 -14.57
CA PRO A 249 20.39 -15.19 -15.18
C PRO A 249 19.46 -13.99 -15.43
N PRO A 250 18.74 -13.95 -16.56
CA PRO A 250 17.78 -12.88 -16.85
C PRO A 250 16.83 -12.73 -15.66
N SER A 251 16.58 -11.49 -15.25
CA SER A 251 15.76 -11.17 -14.08
C SER A 251 14.42 -11.90 -14.17
N ARG A 252 14.24 -12.90 -13.31
CA ARG A 252 12.94 -13.58 -13.16
C ARG A 252 11.93 -12.70 -12.41
N ASP A 253 12.40 -11.60 -11.84
CA ASP A 253 11.66 -10.67 -10.99
C ASP A 253 11.13 -9.44 -11.74
N GLY A 254 11.08 -9.48 -13.07
CA GLY A 254 10.01 -8.79 -13.77
C GLY A 254 8.75 -9.61 -13.57
N GLY A 255 8.13 -9.55 -12.38
CA GLY A 255 6.97 -10.36 -12.02
C GLY A 255 6.01 -10.42 -13.21
N LYS A 256 5.57 -11.63 -13.60
CA LYS A 256 4.79 -11.94 -14.80
C LYS A 256 3.72 -10.86 -15.04
N LYS A 257 4.08 -9.77 -15.73
CA LYS A 257 3.11 -8.78 -16.17
C LYS A 257 2.36 -9.54 -17.24
N ARG A 258 1.08 -9.84 -16.98
CA ARG A 258 0.18 -10.32 -18.02
C ARG A 258 0.21 -9.25 -19.10
N ARG A 259 1.02 -9.48 -20.15
CA ARG A 259 0.98 -8.64 -21.34
C ARG A 259 -0.31 -9.05 -22.02
N PHE A 260 -1.37 -8.27 -21.79
CA PHE A 260 -2.59 -8.41 -22.57
C PHE A 260 -2.21 -8.21 -24.03
N GLY A 261 -2.72 -9.08 -24.90
CA GLY A 261 -2.61 -8.84 -26.33
C GLY A 261 -3.36 -7.55 -26.70
N PRO A 262 -2.97 -6.87 -27.79
CA PRO A 262 -3.79 -5.79 -28.35
C PRO A 262 -5.19 -6.31 -28.68
N LEU A 263 -6.21 -5.45 -28.51
CA LEU A 263 -7.63 -5.77 -28.78
C LEU A 263 -7.90 -6.11 -30.25
N LEU A 264 -7.10 -5.54 -31.16
CA LEU A 264 -7.07 -5.88 -32.58
C LEU A 264 -5.62 -6.27 -32.91
N GLY A 265 -5.36 -7.58 -32.89
CA GLY A 265 -4.05 -8.17 -33.19
C GLY A 265 -4.08 -9.04 -34.46
N ASP A 266 -3.07 -9.89 -34.60
CA ASP A 266 -3.00 -10.90 -35.68
C ASP A 266 -4.04 -12.01 -35.45
N LEU A 267 -5.09 -12.02 -36.29
CA LEU A 267 -6.23 -12.95 -36.23
C LEU A 267 -5.81 -14.42 -36.35
N ALA A 268 -4.73 -14.71 -37.08
CA ALA A 268 -4.22 -16.08 -37.22
C ALA A 268 -3.62 -16.58 -35.90
N ALA A 269 -2.87 -15.72 -35.21
CA ALA A 269 -2.30 -16.03 -33.90
C ALA A 269 -3.35 -16.12 -32.79
N GLU A 270 -4.48 -15.42 -32.91
CA GLU A 270 -5.62 -15.56 -31.99
C GLU A 270 -6.36 -16.88 -32.21
N ARG A 271 -6.69 -17.23 -33.45
CA ARG A 271 -7.31 -18.51 -33.81
C ARG A 271 -6.47 -19.71 -33.38
N GLY A 272 -5.15 -19.63 -33.53
CA GLY A 272 -4.22 -20.67 -33.06
C GLY A 272 -4.30 -20.90 -31.55
N ARG A 273 -4.32 -19.81 -30.75
CA ARG A 273 -4.46 -19.88 -29.28
C ARG A 273 -5.81 -20.46 -28.86
N GLN A 274 -6.90 -20.09 -29.54
CA GLN A 274 -8.23 -20.63 -29.27
C GLN A 274 -8.31 -22.13 -29.59
N LEU A 275 -7.69 -22.59 -30.68
CA LEU A 275 -7.62 -24.01 -31.02
C LEU A 275 -6.74 -24.81 -30.04
N GLU A 276 -5.66 -24.23 -29.56
CA GLU A 276 -4.80 -24.85 -28.54
C GLU A 276 -5.54 -25.01 -27.21
N LEU A 277 -6.33 -24.01 -26.80
CA LEU A 277 -7.21 -24.10 -25.63
C LEU A 277 -8.27 -25.20 -25.80
N LEU A 278 -8.92 -25.28 -26.96
CA LEU A 278 -9.88 -26.33 -27.29
C LEU A 278 -9.24 -27.72 -27.26
N ARG A 279 -8.02 -27.87 -27.79
CA ARG A 279 -7.25 -29.13 -27.71
C ARG A 279 -6.86 -29.47 -26.28
N GLY A 280 -6.52 -28.48 -25.46
CA GLY A 280 -6.27 -28.65 -24.04
C GLY A 280 -7.51 -29.14 -23.30
N MET A 281 -8.67 -28.55 -23.57
CA MET A 281 -9.96 -28.94 -22.98
C MET A 281 -10.47 -30.29 -23.46
N SER A 282 -10.22 -30.65 -24.73
CA SER A 282 -10.63 -31.95 -25.28
C SER A 282 -9.68 -33.07 -24.88
N SER A 283 -8.44 -32.75 -24.52
CA SER A 283 -7.51 -33.74 -23.97
C SER A 283 -7.86 -34.02 -22.51
N LYS A 284 -8.06 -35.30 -22.15
CA LYS A 284 -8.27 -35.75 -20.76
C LYS A 284 -7.01 -35.64 -19.88
N LYS A 285 -5.99 -34.89 -20.31
CA LYS A 285 -4.75 -34.71 -19.57
C LYS A 285 -4.94 -33.57 -18.56
N PRO A 286 -4.61 -33.76 -17.27
CA PRO A 286 -4.70 -32.69 -16.30
C PRO A 286 -3.76 -31.54 -16.71
N ALA A 287 -4.27 -30.32 -16.72
CA ALA A 287 -3.51 -29.12 -17.11
C ALA A 287 -2.32 -28.83 -16.17
N LEU A 288 -2.30 -29.46 -14.99
CA LEU A 288 -1.22 -29.39 -14.01
C LEU A 288 -0.50 -30.73 -13.97
N ASP A 289 0.83 -30.70 -14.07
CA ASP A 289 1.66 -31.87 -13.84
C ASP A 289 1.65 -32.19 -12.33
N ILE A 290 0.72 -33.06 -11.95
CA ILE A 290 0.46 -33.48 -10.57
C ILE A 290 1.73 -34.04 -9.94
N THR A 291 2.53 -34.79 -10.70
CA THR A 291 3.78 -35.38 -10.18
C THR A 291 4.79 -34.33 -9.79
N ARG A 292 4.92 -33.27 -10.59
CA ARG A 292 5.82 -32.15 -10.30
C ARG A 292 5.34 -31.31 -9.12
N ALA A 293 4.03 -31.11 -9.01
CA ALA A 293 3.43 -30.38 -7.89
C ALA A 293 3.64 -31.13 -6.56
N VAL A 294 3.35 -32.43 -6.54
CA VAL A 294 3.53 -33.30 -5.38
C VAL A 294 5.01 -33.38 -4.97
N ASN A 295 5.92 -33.56 -5.94
CA ASN A 295 7.37 -33.58 -5.66
C ASN A 295 7.91 -32.24 -5.13
N LYS A 296 7.27 -31.12 -5.50
CA LYS A 296 7.65 -29.80 -4.98
C LYS A 296 7.18 -29.64 -3.54
N GLN A 297 5.94 -30.03 -3.26
CA GLN A 297 5.38 -29.99 -1.91
C GLN A 297 6.17 -30.89 -0.95
N LEU A 298 6.50 -32.12 -1.35
CA LEU A 298 7.35 -33.02 -0.57
C LEU A 298 8.71 -32.39 -0.23
N ARG A 299 9.33 -31.67 -1.16
CA ARG A 299 10.61 -30.99 -0.90
C ARG A 299 10.48 -29.78 0.03
N GLU A 300 9.37 -29.07 -0.05
CA GLU A 300 9.08 -27.94 0.84
C GLU A 300 8.81 -28.45 2.26
N GLU A 301 7.99 -29.51 2.40
CA GLU A 301 7.74 -30.19 3.68
C GLU A 301 9.02 -30.78 4.28
N ASP A 302 9.86 -31.44 3.47
CA ASP A 302 11.17 -31.95 3.92
C ASP A 302 12.12 -30.82 4.37
N ALA A 303 12.13 -29.69 3.66
CA ALA A 303 12.95 -28.53 4.00
C ALA A 303 12.45 -27.83 5.28
N GLU A 304 11.14 -27.71 5.43
CA GLU A 304 10.50 -27.16 6.63
C GLU A 304 10.68 -28.08 7.83
N ALA A 305 10.53 -29.40 7.66
CA ALA A 305 10.82 -30.39 8.69
C ALA A 305 12.30 -30.39 9.08
N ALA A 306 13.22 -30.21 8.12
CA ALA A 306 14.64 -30.04 8.39
C ALA A 306 14.97 -28.72 9.11
N ALA A 307 14.25 -27.65 8.82
CA ALA A 307 14.38 -26.36 9.51
C ALA A 307 13.76 -26.38 10.92
N ALA A 308 12.63 -27.08 11.10
CA ALA A 308 11.92 -27.24 12.37
C ALA A 308 12.67 -28.17 13.34
N LYS A 309 13.33 -29.21 12.82
CA LYS A 309 14.30 -30.03 13.58
C LYS A 309 15.63 -29.29 13.72
N GLY A 310 15.61 -28.15 14.39
CA GLY A 310 16.81 -27.38 14.72
C GLY A 310 17.75 -28.14 15.66
N LYS A 311 18.65 -28.97 15.10
CA LYS A 311 20.03 -29.25 15.57
C LYS A 311 20.68 -30.42 14.83
N LYS A 312 21.91 -30.14 14.35
CA LYS A 312 23.06 -31.06 14.18
C LYS A 312 22.79 -32.38 13.44
N ARG A 313 22.87 -32.35 12.11
CA ARG A 313 23.61 -33.41 11.40
C ARG A 313 24.97 -32.85 11.01
N ALA A 314 25.90 -33.00 11.94
CA ALA A 314 27.31 -32.84 11.67
C ALA A 314 27.69 -33.65 10.43
N GLN A 315 28.65 -33.12 9.67
CA GLN A 315 29.49 -33.86 8.75
C GLN A 315 29.69 -35.30 9.25
N ARG A 316 29.06 -36.27 8.58
CA ARG A 316 29.44 -37.68 8.70
C ARG A 316 29.78 -38.16 7.31
N GLY A 317 31.08 -38.35 7.12
CA GLY A 317 31.69 -38.60 5.84
C GLY A 317 31.19 -39.87 5.16
N LYS A 318 31.18 -39.79 3.84
CA LYS A 318 31.84 -40.72 2.91
C LYS A 318 32.37 -42.01 3.59
N ARG A 319 31.50 -42.99 3.85
CA ARG A 319 31.89 -44.39 4.04
C ARG A 319 30.84 -45.28 3.38
N GLY A 320 31.34 -46.10 2.45
CA GLY A 320 30.57 -46.76 1.41
C GLY A 320 29.60 -47.82 1.90
N ARG A 321 28.64 -48.13 1.03
CA ARG A 321 27.93 -49.41 1.07
C ARG A 321 28.05 -50.06 -0.30
N ARG A 322 28.83 -51.13 -0.29
CA ARG A 322 28.99 -52.15 -1.32
C ARG A 322 27.64 -52.56 -1.92
N GLN A 323 27.58 -52.44 -3.24
CA GLN A 323 27.34 -53.55 -4.17
C GLN A 323 26.81 -54.84 -3.52
N GLN A 324 25.53 -55.13 -3.73
CA GLN A 324 25.03 -56.50 -3.79
C GLN A 324 24.27 -56.70 -5.09
N GLN A 325 24.68 -57.76 -5.75
CA GLN A 325 24.36 -58.14 -7.12
C GLN A 325 22.98 -58.81 -7.21
N ARG A 326 22.51 -58.86 -8.45
CA ARG A 326 21.28 -59.45 -8.99
C ARG A 326 21.09 -60.93 -8.59
N PRO A 327 19.89 -61.48 -8.86
CA PRO A 327 19.73 -62.29 -10.08
C PRO A 327 18.50 -61.80 -10.88
N GLY A 328 18.41 -61.79 -12.21
CA GLY A 328 18.90 -62.75 -13.19
C GLY A 328 17.72 -63.57 -13.72
N LYS A 329 16.95 -63.05 -14.71
CA LYS A 329 16.20 -63.90 -15.64
C LYS A 329 15.98 -63.21 -17.00
N ARG A 330 16.26 -63.99 -18.04
CA ARG A 330 16.36 -63.68 -19.48
C ARG A 330 15.01 -63.71 -20.18
N SER A 331 14.90 -62.93 -21.26
CA SER A 331 14.38 -63.27 -22.61
C SER A 331 13.92 -61.97 -23.30
N GLY A 332 14.22 -61.61 -24.54
CA GLY A 332 14.81 -62.30 -25.69
C GLY A 332 14.31 -61.56 -26.95
N GLY A 333 15.19 -61.37 -27.95
CA GLY A 333 14.87 -60.93 -29.33
C GLY A 333 14.36 -59.49 -29.48
N GLY A 334 14.68 -58.69 -30.50
CA GLY A 334 15.37 -58.89 -31.78
C GLY A 334 14.84 -57.85 -32.78
N GLY A 335 15.71 -57.28 -33.63
CA GLY A 335 15.33 -56.48 -34.82
C GLY A 335 15.38 -54.95 -34.64
N LYS A 336 16.47 -54.21 -34.92
CA LYS A 336 17.11 -53.74 -36.18
C LYS A 336 16.44 -52.56 -36.93
N LYS A 337 17.33 -51.63 -37.34
CA LYS A 337 17.26 -50.47 -38.27
C LYS A 337 16.69 -49.18 -37.65
N GLY A 338 17.31 -48.00 -37.76
CA GLY A 338 18.42 -47.41 -38.54
C GLY A 338 18.30 -45.88 -38.32
N GLY A 339 19.24 -44.97 -38.53
CA GLY A 339 20.61 -44.89 -38.99
C GLY A 339 21.02 -43.41 -38.90
N ALA A 340 22.33 -43.17 -39.02
CA ALA A 340 22.99 -41.93 -39.45
C ALA A 340 22.94 -40.66 -38.55
N ALA A 341 24.13 -40.33 -38.06
CA ALA A 341 24.55 -39.01 -37.63
C ALA A 341 24.49 -37.96 -38.76
N ARG A 342 24.32 -36.68 -38.40
CA ARG A 342 25.20 -35.62 -38.93
C ARG A 342 25.11 -34.31 -38.15
N ARG A 343 26.28 -33.81 -37.77
CA ARG A 343 26.59 -32.39 -37.57
C ARG A 343 26.15 -31.58 -38.80
N GLN A 344 25.63 -30.38 -38.60
CA GLN A 344 25.88 -29.29 -39.53
C GLN A 344 25.93 -27.94 -38.81
N GLN A 345 27.08 -27.29 -39.00
CA GLN A 345 27.36 -25.89 -38.77
C GLN A 345 26.48 -25.05 -39.70
N GLN A 346 25.94 -23.93 -39.20
CA GLN A 346 25.46 -22.86 -40.06
C GLN A 346 26.41 -21.67 -39.95
N ARG A 347 27.06 -21.37 -41.09
CA ARG A 347 27.74 -20.11 -41.39
C ARG A 347 26.73 -19.10 -41.96
N PRO A 348 27.03 -17.79 -41.91
CA PRO A 348 26.09 -16.71 -42.22
C PRO A 348 26.01 -16.41 -43.72
N ALA A 349 24.89 -15.88 -44.17
CA ALA A 349 24.74 -15.25 -45.47
C ALA A 349 24.35 -13.79 -45.28
N GLY A 350 25.17 -12.90 -45.84
CA GLY A 350 24.88 -11.48 -46.01
C GLY A 350 24.60 -11.15 -47.47
N GLY A 351 24.24 -9.89 -47.69
CA GLY A 351 24.05 -9.24 -48.99
C GLY A 351 22.73 -8.47 -49.00
N GLY A 352 22.66 -7.18 -49.25
CA GLY A 352 23.61 -6.21 -49.77
C GLY A 352 22.83 -5.20 -50.61
N GLY A 353 23.01 -3.90 -50.37
CA GLY A 353 22.30 -2.85 -51.11
C GLY A 353 22.99 -1.50 -50.98
N ARG A 354 23.92 -1.24 -51.90
CA ARG A 354 24.61 0.05 -52.11
C ARG A 354 23.70 1.06 -52.81
N ARG A 355 23.87 2.35 -52.50
CA ARG A 355 23.95 3.55 -53.40
C ARG A 355 23.85 4.79 -52.50
N LYS A 356 24.49 5.94 -52.75
CA LYS A 356 25.62 6.41 -53.57
C LYS A 356 25.88 7.83 -53.02
N LYS A 357 27.13 8.32 -53.03
CA LYS A 357 27.47 9.70 -52.68
C LYS A 357 26.87 10.70 -53.67
N ALA A 358 26.47 11.86 -53.17
CA ALA A 358 26.90 13.17 -53.66
C ALA A 358 27.41 13.94 -52.44
#